data_AF-A0A6V7JE22-F1
#
_entry.id   AF-A0A6V7JE22-F1
#
_cell.length_a   1.000
_cell.length_b   1.000
_cell.length_c   1.000
_cell.angle_alpha   90.00
_cell.angle_beta   90.00
_cell.angle_gamma   90.00
#
_symmetry.space_group_name_H-M   'P 1'
#
loop_
_entity.id
_entity.type
_entity.pdbx_description
1 polymer ?
#
loop_
_entity_poly.entity_id
_entity_poly.type
_entity_poly.pdbx_seq_one_letter_code
_entity_poly.pdbx_strand_id
1 'polypeptide(L)' 'KKAMESINTRLALVMKSGKYVLGYKQTLKSLRQGKAKLVIIANNTPPL' A
#
# COMPACT_ATOMS: atom_id res chain seq x y z
N LYS A 1 -1.36 -10.76 16.59
CA LYS A 1 -0.98 -11.78 15.57
C LYS A 1 -2.08 -12.06 14.54
N LYS A 2 -3.31 -12.47 14.92
CA LYS A 2 -4.42 -12.73 13.96
C LYS A 2 -4.74 -11.59 12.96
N ALA A 3 -4.64 -10.33 13.38
CA ALA A 3 -4.90 -9.19 12.50
C ALA A 3 -3.87 -9.00 11.36
N MET A 4 -2.60 -9.36 11.61
CA MET A 4 -1.53 -9.21 10.62
C MET A 4 -1.67 -10.22 9.48
N GLU A 5 -2.13 -11.44 9.80
CA GLU A 5 -2.47 -12.43 8.77
C GLU A 5 -3.64 -11.98 7.90
N SER A 6 -4.67 -11.36 8.47
CA SER A 6 -5.80 -10.83 7.71
C SER A 6 -5.38 -9.77 6.68
N ILE A 7 -4.42 -8.90 7.04
CA ILE A 7 -3.88 -7.90 6.12
C ILE A 7 -3.11 -8.58 4.98
N ASN A 8 -2.27 -9.56 5.29
CA ASN A 8 -1.47 -10.26 4.28
C ASN A 8 -2.34 -10.97 3.24
N THR A 9 -3.42 -11.63 3.66
CA THR A 9 -4.36 -12.27 2.72
C THR A 9 -5.03 -11.27 1.80
N ARG A 10 -5.46 -10.11 2.33
CA ARG A 10 -6.07 -9.04 1.53
C ARG A 10 -5.07 -8.41 0.56
N LEU A 11 -3.83 -8.23 1.00
CA LEU A 11 -2.76 -7.64 0.18
C LEU A 11 -2.39 -8.58 -0.97
N ALA A 12 -2.33 -9.89 -0.73
CA ALA A 12 -2.09 -10.89 -1.78
C ALA A 12 -3.16 -10.83 -2.90
N LEU A 13 -4.43 -10.61 -2.53
CA LEU A 13 -5.50 -10.46 -3.51
C LEU A 13 -5.36 -9.17 -4.33
N VAL A 14 -5.03 -8.05 -3.69
CA VAL A 14 -4.78 -6.77 -4.37
C VAL A 14 -3.58 -6.86 -5.32
N MET A 15 -2.54 -7.60 -4.96
CA MET A 15 -1.37 -7.80 -5.84
C MET A 15 -1.69 -8.68 -7.05
N LYS A 16 -2.62 -9.64 -6.90
CA LYS A 16 -3.02 -10.55 -7.98
C LYS A 16 -3.92 -9.88 -9.02
N SER A 17 -4.90 -9.08 -8.61
CA SER A 17 -5.93 -8.55 -9.52
C SER A 17 -6.32 -7.09 -9.30
N GLY A 18 -5.76 -6.43 -8.27
CA GLY A 18 -6.03 -5.04 -7.96
C GLY A 18 -5.13 -4.05 -8.70
N LYS A 19 -5.53 -2.77 -8.69
CA LYS A 19 -4.67 -1.66 -9.10
C LYS A 19 -3.90 -1.17 -7.90
N TYR A 20 -2.58 -1.15 -8.00
CA TYR A 20 -1.69 -0.70 -6.93
C TYR A 20 -0.52 0.12 -7.49
N VAL A 21 0.14 0.85 -6.60
CA VAL A 21 1.36 1.62 -6.89
C VAL A 21 2.33 1.38 -5.74
N LEU A 22 3.60 1.16 -6.04
CA LEU A 22 4.64 0.91 -5.05
C LEU A 22 5.73 2.00 -5.11
N GLY A 23 6.34 2.27 -3.97
CA GLY A 23 7.44 3.23 -3.86
C GLY A 23 7.00 4.67 -3.59
N TYR A 24 7.85 5.42 -2.86
CA TYR A 24 7.52 6.73 -2.32
C TYR A 24 7.11 7.76 -3.38
N LYS A 25 7.95 8.00 -4.39
CA LYS A 25 7.70 9.03 -5.43
C LYS A 25 6.40 8.78 -6.21
N GLN A 26 6.13 7.51 -6.50
CA GLN A 26 4.99 7.10 -7.31
C GLN A 26 3.68 7.17 -6.50
N THR A 27 3.72 6.73 -5.23
CA THR A 27 2.62 6.90 -4.28
C THR A 27 2.31 8.38 -4.04
N LEU A 28 3.33 9.24 -3.89
CA LEU A 28 3.18 10.69 -3.74
C LEU A 28 2.50 11.33 -4.97
N LYS A 29 2.84 10.88 -6.18
CA LYS A 29 2.17 11.30 -7.42
C LYS A 29 0.72 10.86 -7.46
N SER A 30 0.43 9.60 -7.10
CA SER A 30 -0.94 9.07 -7.06
C SER A 30 -1.82 9.78 -6.03
N LEU A 31 -1.22 10.12 -4.87
CA LEU A 31 -1.86 10.88 -3.81
C LEU A 31 -2.21 12.31 -4.25
N ARG A 32 -1.26 13.04 -4.85
CA ARG A 32 -1.51 14.38 -5.41
C ARG A 32 -2.55 14.40 -6.53
N GLN A 33 -2.64 13.31 -7.30
CA GLN A 33 -3.65 13.17 -8.35
C GLN A 33 -5.03 12.76 -7.81
N GLY A 34 -5.19 12.52 -6.50
CA GLY A 34 -6.46 12.07 -5.90
C GLY A 34 -6.88 10.65 -6.31
N LYS A 35 -5.97 9.85 -6.89
CA LYS A 35 -6.26 8.48 -7.35
C LYS A 35 -6.06 7.44 -6.26
N ALA A 36 -5.25 7.73 -5.25
CA ALA A 36 -4.98 6.84 -4.13
C ALA A 36 -6.20 6.79 -3.19
N LYS A 37 -6.73 5.58 -2.97
CA LYS A 37 -7.85 5.33 -2.02
C LYS A 37 -7.38 4.80 -0.67
N LEU A 38 -6.20 4.17 -0.63
CA LEU A 38 -5.59 3.60 0.56
C LEU A 38 -4.06 3.67 0.40
N VAL A 39 -3.36 4.02 1.47
CA VAL A 39 -1.90 4.00 1.55
C VAL A 39 -1.50 3.12 2.73
N ILE A 40 -0.54 2.23 2.52
CA ILE A 40 0.00 1.34 3.55
C ILE A 40 1.48 1.66 3.70
N ILE A 41 1.92 1.95 4.91
CA ILE A 41 3.31 2.25 5.25
C ILE A 41 3.81 1.14 6.15
N ALA A 42 4.99 0.58 5.82
CA ALA A 42 5.60 -0.44 6.65
C ALA A 42 6.25 0.20 7.89
N ASN A 43 6.27 -0.50 9.01
CA ASN A 43 6.84 0.03 10.25
C ASN A 43 8.36 0.28 10.14
N ASN A 44 9.05 -0.41 9.23
CA ASN A 44 10.48 -0.28 8.98
C ASN A 44 10.83 0.71 7.85
N THR A 45 9.88 1.53 7.40
CA THR A 45 10.17 2.53 6.37
C THR A 45 11.08 3.63 6.96
N PRO A 46 12.18 4.04 6.29
CA PRO A 46 13.04 5.11 6.77
C PRO A 46 12.27 6.42 6.99
N PRO A 47 12.68 7.27 7.95
CA PRO A 47 12.15 8.62 8.10
C PRO A 47 12.43 9.43 6.81
N LEU A 48 11.53 10.38 6.52
CA LEU A 48 11.54 11.20 5.31
C LEU A 48 12.44 12.42 5.44
#